data_AF-A0A399PMN6-F1
#
_entry.id   AF-A0A399PMN6-F1
#
_cell.length_a   1.000
_cell.length_b   1.000
_cell.length_c   1.000
_cell.angle_alpha   90.00
_cell.angle_beta   90.00
_cell.angle_gamma   90.00
#
_symmetry.space_group_name_H-M   'P 1'
#
loop_
_entity.id
_entity.type
_entity.pdbx_description
1 polymer ?
#
loop_
_entity_poly.entity_id
_entity_poly.type
_entity_poly.pdbx_seq_one_letter_code
_entity_poly.pdbx_strand_id
1 'polypeptide(L)'
;MRARIGSPRPRDLWLAFAVCHLWLITLNLIGPTSALGDVTGIYRWWMQQGLGGGGWVGVDEPWVYPILAAVPMLIARLGGGEFYGTVWMLLVVAVDAAAFALLLRRCRGRSVRPAWWWLGFLVALGPIGLGRIDAITVPLALAGLLLVVARPALAAVLLTIGTWMKVWPAALLMAALASRRATSRASHAIVAATIGTSAVVVA
;
A
#
# COMPACT_ATOMS: atom_id res chain seq x y z
N MET A 1 1.03 -30.22 -30.58
CA MET A 1 0.89 -28.81 -31.01
C MET A 1 0.66 -27.95 -29.76
N ARG A 2 1.70 -27.33 -29.17
CA ARG A 2 1.50 -26.42 -28.02
C ARG A 2 0.97 -25.11 -28.58
N ALA A 3 -0.30 -24.80 -28.35
CA ALA A 3 -0.86 -23.49 -28.65
C ALA A 3 0.03 -22.43 -27.99
N ARG A 4 0.69 -21.58 -28.79
CA ARG A 4 1.35 -20.38 -28.28
C ARG A 4 0.23 -19.45 -27.81
N ILE A 5 -0.20 -19.60 -26.55
CA ILE A 5 -0.98 -18.57 -25.88
C ILE A 5 -0.12 -17.32 -25.96
N GLY A 6 -0.57 -16.34 -26.74
CA GLY A 6 0.15 -15.08 -26.89
C GLY A 6 0.39 -14.47 -25.49
N SER A 7 1.54 -13.83 -25.31
CA SER A 7 1.80 -13.09 -24.08
C SER A 7 0.64 -12.12 -23.81
N PRO A 8 0.00 -12.15 -22.63
CA PRO A 8 -1.17 -11.30 -22.38
C PRO A 8 -0.82 -9.84 -22.62
N ARG A 9 -1.73 -9.11 -23.27
CA ARG A 9 -1.52 -7.71 -23.60
C ARG A 9 -1.68 -6.88 -22.31
N PRO A 10 -1.01 -5.72 -22.18
CA PRO A 10 -1.14 -4.88 -20.99
C PRO A 10 -2.60 -4.53 -20.64
N ARG A 11 -3.46 -4.35 -21.65
CA ARG A 11 -4.89 -4.12 -21.46
C ARG A 11 -5.60 -5.26 -20.73
N ASP A 12 -5.21 -6.52 -21.00
CA ASP A 12 -5.87 -7.70 -20.44
C ASP A 12 -5.56 -7.79 -18.94
N LEU A 13 -4.35 -7.40 -18.54
CA LEU A 13 -3.94 -7.31 -17.13
C LEU A 13 -4.64 -6.17 -16.38
N TRP A 14 -4.87 -5.03 -17.03
CA TRP A 14 -5.66 -3.94 -16.44
C TRP A 14 -7.14 -4.28 -16.32
N LEU A 15 -7.70 -4.99 -17.30
CA LEU A 15 -9.06 -5.53 -17.18
C LEU A 15 -9.16 -6.51 -16.02
N ALA A 16 -8.20 -7.43 -15.87
CA ALA A 16 -8.14 -8.34 -14.74
C ALA A 16 -7.99 -7.59 -13.40
N PHE A 17 -7.18 -6.53 -13.34
CA PHE A 17 -7.06 -5.65 -12.17
C PHE A 17 -8.41 -5.02 -11.82
N ALA A 18 -9.11 -4.46 -12.80
CA ALA A 18 -10.41 -3.81 -12.59
C ALA A 18 -11.47 -4.81 -12.10
N VAL A 19 -11.54 -6.00 -12.71
CA VAL A 19 -12.47 -7.06 -12.29
C VAL A 19 -12.14 -7.54 -10.87
N CYS A 20 -10.85 -7.76 -10.56
CA CYS A 20 -10.40 -8.14 -9.22
C CYS A 20 -10.85 -7.12 -8.16
N HIS A 21 -10.59 -5.83 -8.39
CA HIS A 21 -10.93 -4.80 -7.42
C HIS A 21 -12.44 -4.56 -7.33
N LEU A 22 -13.17 -4.61 -8.45
CA LEU A 22 -14.63 -4.51 -8.44
C LEU A 22 -15.24 -5.63 -7.60
N TRP A 23 -14.78 -6.87 -7.79
CA TRP A 23 -15.21 -8.01 -6.99
C TRP A 23 -14.94 -7.81 -5.50
N LEU A 24 -13.72 -7.39 -5.12
CA LEU A 24 -13.36 -7.13 -3.73
C LEU A 24 -14.16 -5.99 -3.09
N ILE A 25 -14.47 -4.94 -3.86
CA ILE A 25 -15.33 -3.83 -3.42
C ILE A 25 -16.75 -4.35 -3.20
N THR A 26 -17.31 -5.12 -4.13
CA THR A 26 -18.65 -5.71 -3.98
C THR A 26 -18.75 -6.55 -2.71
N LEU A 27 -17.75 -7.40 -2.43
CA LEU A 27 -17.71 -8.20 -1.21
C LEU A 27 -17.66 -7.35 0.07
N ASN A 28 -16.97 -6.21 0.05
CA ASN A 28 -16.91 -5.31 1.19
C ASN A 28 -18.20 -4.48 1.39
N LEU A 29 -18.91 -4.14 0.30
CA LEU A 29 -20.11 -3.31 0.37
C LEU A 29 -21.39 -4.09 0.69
N ILE A 30 -21.55 -5.26 0.08
CA ILE A 30 -22.81 -6.04 0.16
C ILE A 30 -22.60 -7.51 0.51
N GLY A 31 -21.35 -7.98 0.62
CA GLY A 31 -21.05 -9.35 1.02
C GLY A 31 -21.21 -9.56 2.53
N PRO A 32 -21.30 -10.82 3.00
CA PRO A 32 -21.46 -11.16 4.42
C PRO A 32 -20.12 -11.06 5.16
N THR A 33 -19.46 -9.91 5.09
CA THR A 33 -18.08 -9.72 5.55
C THR A 33 -18.01 -8.53 6.51
N SER A 34 -17.15 -8.63 7.52
CA SER A 34 -16.83 -7.52 8.44
C SER A 34 -15.47 -6.90 8.15
N ALA A 35 -14.92 -7.13 6.95
CA ALA A 35 -13.55 -6.76 6.61
C ALA A 35 -13.28 -5.25 6.68
N LEU A 36 -14.28 -4.41 6.39
CA LEU A 36 -14.20 -2.95 6.54
C LEU A 36 -14.42 -2.46 7.99
N GLY A 37 -14.66 -3.35 8.95
CA GLY A 37 -15.01 -2.97 10.33
C GLY A 37 -13.98 -2.04 10.99
N ASP A 38 -12.68 -2.31 10.80
CA ASP A 38 -11.60 -1.43 11.27
C ASP A 38 -11.71 -0.04 10.64
N VAL A 39 -11.98 0.03 9.33
CA VAL A 39 -12.05 1.29 8.58
C VAL A 39 -13.27 2.10 8.98
N THR A 40 -14.47 1.53 8.89
CA THR A 40 -15.73 2.25 9.13
C THR A 40 -16.02 2.43 10.61
N GLY A 41 -15.44 1.60 11.48
CA GLY A 41 -15.55 1.73 12.93
C GLY A 41 -14.39 2.55 13.48
N ILE A 42 -13.25 1.88 13.67
CA ILE A 42 -12.12 2.36 14.48
C ILE A 42 -11.42 3.55 13.82
N TYR A 43 -11.03 3.44 12.55
CA TYR A 43 -10.26 4.48 11.86
C TYR A 43 -11.10 5.74 11.72
N ARG A 44 -12.36 5.58 11.30
CA ARG A 44 -13.32 6.69 11.22
C ARG A 44 -13.48 7.38 12.57
N TRP A 45 -13.64 6.62 13.65
CA TRP A 45 -13.81 7.18 15.00
C TRP A 45 -12.57 7.95 15.46
N TRP A 46 -11.36 7.41 15.31
CA TRP A 46 -10.13 8.13 15.67
C TRP A 46 -10.02 9.48 14.94
N MET A 47 -10.29 9.50 13.64
CA MET A 47 -10.23 10.74 12.87
C MET A 47 -11.36 11.72 13.22
N GLN A 48 -12.52 11.21 13.66
CA GLN A 48 -13.60 12.06 14.17
C GLN A 48 -13.23 12.69 15.52
N GLN A 49 -12.60 11.95 16.43
CA GLN A 49 -12.14 12.49 17.73
C GLN A 49 -11.10 13.58 17.52
N GLY A 50 -10.06 13.33 16.71
CA GLY A 50 -9.02 14.32 16.43
C GLY A 50 -9.57 15.62 15.84
N LEU A 51 -10.45 15.52 14.83
CA LEU A 51 -11.08 16.69 14.21
C LEU A 51 -12.14 17.37 15.10
N GLY A 52 -12.74 16.64 16.03
CA GLY A 52 -13.79 17.12 16.93
C GLY A 52 -13.29 17.68 18.27
N GLY A 53 -11.97 17.72 18.49
CA GLY A 53 -11.37 18.20 19.75
C GLY A 53 -11.31 17.15 20.87
N GLY A 54 -11.55 15.87 20.55
CA GLY A 54 -11.42 14.74 21.47
C GLY A 54 -9.99 14.21 21.64
N GLY A 55 -9.00 14.85 21.00
CA GLY A 55 -7.59 14.46 21.03
C GLY A 55 -7.16 13.63 19.81
N TRP A 56 -5.91 13.80 19.41
CA TRP A 56 -5.27 13.09 18.30
C TRP A 56 -4.56 11.83 18.80
N VAL A 57 -4.92 10.69 18.23
CA VAL A 57 -4.18 9.44 18.44
C VAL A 57 -2.74 9.56 17.95
N GLY A 58 -1.80 9.12 18.78
CA GLY A 58 -0.36 9.24 18.55
C GLY A 58 0.23 10.58 18.96
N VAL A 59 -0.59 11.51 19.48
CA VAL A 59 -0.16 12.82 20.00
C VAL A 59 -0.69 13.01 21.42
N ASP A 60 -2.01 13.14 21.56
CA ASP A 60 -2.70 13.33 22.84
C ASP A 60 -3.03 11.97 23.48
N GLU A 61 -3.29 10.96 22.65
CA GLU A 61 -3.71 9.62 23.07
C GLU A 61 -2.76 8.52 22.58
N PRO A 62 -2.59 7.41 23.32
CA PRO A 62 -1.81 6.27 22.86
C PRO A 62 -2.36 5.69 21.55
N TRP A 63 -1.48 5.20 20.68
CA TRP A 63 -1.89 4.61 19.40
C TRP A 63 -1.08 3.39 19.01
N VAL A 64 -1.75 2.45 18.33
CA VAL A 64 -1.17 1.19 17.86
C VAL A 64 -0.40 1.35 16.54
N TYR A 65 -0.59 2.48 15.85
CA TYR A 65 0.07 2.78 14.58
C TYR A 65 1.05 3.96 14.73
N PRO A 66 2.13 3.99 13.94
CA PRO A 66 2.93 5.19 13.81
C PRO A 66 2.17 6.30 13.05
N ILE A 67 2.64 7.55 13.21
CA ILE A 67 1.82 8.75 12.97
C ILE A 67 1.29 8.88 11.52
N LEU A 68 2.04 8.41 10.51
CA LEU A 68 1.60 8.52 9.12
C LEU A 68 0.43 7.60 8.77
N ALA A 69 0.08 6.64 9.63
CA ALA A 69 -1.14 5.85 9.45
C ALA A 69 -2.39 6.73 9.43
N ALA A 70 -2.34 7.93 10.03
CA ALA A 70 -3.45 8.87 10.06
C ALA A 70 -3.72 9.44 8.66
N VAL A 71 -2.72 9.52 7.78
CA VAL A 71 -2.85 10.14 6.46
C VAL A 71 -3.95 9.50 5.60
N PRO A 72 -3.92 8.19 5.29
CA PRO A 72 -5.00 7.56 4.52
C PRO A 72 -6.35 7.59 5.25
N MET A 73 -6.34 7.54 6.59
CA MET A 73 -7.55 7.63 7.41
C MET A 73 -8.19 9.03 7.34
N LEU A 74 -7.38 10.09 7.31
CA LEU A 74 -7.84 11.47 7.12
C LEU A 74 -8.33 11.71 5.70
N ILE A 75 -7.65 11.20 4.68
CA ILE A 75 -8.11 11.29 3.29
C ILE A 75 -9.52 10.67 3.15
N ALA A 76 -9.78 9.54 3.82
CA ALA A 76 -11.11 8.94 3.82
C ALA A 76 -12.21 9.85 4.43
N ARG A 77 -11.87 10.82 5.30
CA ARG A 77 -12.82 11.81 5.83
C ARG A 77 -13.38 12.75 4.77
N LEU A 78 -12.76 12.87 3.60
CA LEU A 78 -13.33 13.62 2.47
C LEU A 78 -14.70 13.08 2.05
N GLY A 79 -14.99 11.79 2.33
CA GLY A 79 -16.31 11.19 2.12
C GLY A 79 -17.32 11.46 3.24
N GLY A 80 -16.99 12.29 4.22
CA GLY A 80 -17.82 12.47 5.41
C GLY A 80 -17.92 11.18 6.23
N GLY A 81 -18.95 11.09 7.09
CA GLY A 81 -19.19 9.89 7.90
C GLY A 81 -19.74 8.73 7.07
N GLU A 82 -20.63 9.04 6.12
CA GLU A 82 -21.38 8.09 5.30
C GLU A 82 -20.49 7.38 4.28
N PHE A 83 -19.72 8.12 3.48
CA PHE A 83 -18.89 7.55 2.41
C PHE A 83 -17.44 7.30 2.82
N TYR A 84 -17.14 7.28 4.12
CA TYR A 84 -15.78 7.07 4.63
C TYR A 84 -15.14 5.78 4.09
N GLY A 85 -15.86 4.65 4.18
CA GLY A 85 -15.40 3.36 3.65
C GLY A 85 -15.24 3.37 2.13
N THR A 86 -16.12 4.08 1.41
CA THR A 86 -16.05 4.22 -0.05
C THR A 86 -14.79 4.98 -0.48
N VAL A 87 -14.51 6.13 0.12
CA VAL A 87 -13.31 6.92 -0.19
C VAL A 87 -12.04 6.15 0.19
N TRP A 88 -12.05 5.43 1.31
CA TRP A 88 -10.96 4.54 1.68
C TRP A 88 -10.68 3.48 0.61
N MET A 89 -11.70 2.74 0.15
CA MET A 89 -11.51 1.71 -0.88
C MET A 89 -11.01 2.31 -2.19
N LEU A 90 -11.51 3.48 -2.60
CA LEU A 90 -11.02 4.18 -3.79
C LEU A 90 -9.53 4.58 -3.65
N LEU A 91 -9.12 5.04 -2.47
CA LEU A 91 -7.73 5.34 -2.17
C LEU A 91 -6.86 4.09 -2.26
N VAL A 92 -7.28 2.97 -1.68
CA VAL A 92 -6.57 1.69 -1.76
C VAL A 92 -6.40 1.25 -3.21
N VAL A 93 -7.49 1.29 -4.00
CA VAL A 93 -7.46 0.91 -5.42
C VAL A 93 -6.50 1.83 -6.21
N ALA A 94 -6.50 3.13 -5.93
CA ALA A 94 -5.62 4.07 -6.61
C ALA A 94 -4.14 3.81 -6.29
N VAL A 95 -3.82 3.56 -5.02
CA VAL A 95 -2.46 3.25 -4.57
C VAL A 95 -1.99 1.90 -5.13
N ASP A 96 -2.85 0.87 -5.13
CA ASP A 96 -2.52 -0.42 -5.74
C ASP A 96 -2.38 -0.33 -7.26
N ALA A 97 -3.22 0.46 -7.94
CA ALA A 97 -3.11 0.69 -9.37
C ALA A 97 -1.75 1.33 -9.74
N ALA A 98 -1.27 2.27 -8.93
CA ALA A 98 0.05 2.88 -9.13
C ALA A 98 1.19 1.85 -8.97
N ALA A 99 1.13 1.00 -7.93
CA ALA A 99 2.11 -0.06 -7.72
C ALA A 99 2.04 -1.13 -8.83
N PHE A 100 0.84 -1.51 -9.24
CA PHE A 100 0.60 -2.45 -10.32
C PHE A 100 1.11 -1.92 -11.67
N ALA A 101 0.91 -0.63 -11.96
CA ALA A 101 1.48 0.01 -13.15
C ALA A 101 3.02 -0.08 -13.16
N LEU A 102 3.65 0.15 -12.02
CA LEU A 102 5.10 0.01 -11.86
C LEU A 102 5.54 -1.46 -12.03
N LEU A 103 4.80 -2.41 -11.48
CA LEU A 103 5.03 -3.85 -11.65
C LEU A 103 4.98 -4.23 -13.13
N LEU A 104 3.93 -3.82 -13.86
CA LEU A 104 3.79 -4.08 -15.29
C LEU A 104 4.93 -3.47 -16.11
N ARG A 105 5.40 -2.27 -15.74
CA ARG A 105 6.58 -1.66 -16.38
C ARG A 105 7.84 -2.52 -16.19
N ARG A 106 8.01 -3.18 -15.04
CA ARG A 106 9.14 -4.09 -14.78
C ARG A 106 9.00 -5.46 -15.44
N CYS A 107 7.77 -5.87 -15.75
CA CYS A 107 7.48 -7.07 -16.53
C CYS A 107 7.66 -6.88 -18.06
N ARG A 108 7.84 -5.66 -18.58
CA ARG A 108 8.04 -5.43 -20.02
C ARG A 108 9.28 -6.20 -20.54
N GLY A 109 9.09 -6.99 -21.58
CA GLY A 109 10.14 -7.87 -22.15
C GLY A 109 10.50 -9.06 -21.25
N ARG A 110 9.72 -9.32 -20.19
CA ARG A 110 9.91 -10.38 -19.19
C ARG A 110 8.60 -11.11 -18.95
N SER A 111 8.63 -12.05 -18.00
CA SER A 111 7.44 -12.78 -17.56
C SER A 111 6.44 -11.87 -16.84
N VAL A 112 5.16 -12.02 -17.21
CA VAL A 112 4.00 -11.38 -16.55
C VAL A 112 3.45 -12.19 -15.38
N ARG A 113 4.07 -13.33 -15.04
CA ARG A 113 3.67 -14.16 -13.89
C ARG A 113 3.57 -13.39 -12.57
N PRO A 114 4.47 -12.43 -12.24
CA PRO A 114 4.33 -11.64 -11.02
C PRO A 114 3.03 -10.83 -10.96
N ALA A 115 2.56 -10.31 -12.10
CA ALA A 115 1.30 -9.56 -12.16
C ALA A 115 0.09 -10.47 -11.92
N TRP A 116 0.08 -11.66 -12.51
CA TRP A 116 -0.98 -12.65 -12.24
C TRP A 116 -0.94 -13.16 -10.81
N TRP A 117 0.24 -13.37 -10.24
CA TRP A 117 0.39 -13.73 -8.85
C TRP A 117 -0.16 -12.64 -7.92
N TRP A 118 0.14 -11.37 -8.20
CA TRP A 118 -0.40 -10.24 -7.45
C TRP A 118 -1.93 -10.26 -7.42
N LEU A 119 -2.56 -10.31 -8.59
CA LEU A 119 -4.02 -10.33 -8.71
C LEU A 119 -4.63 -11.57 -8.06
N GLY A 120 -4.07 -12.75 -8.31
CA GLY A 120 -4.53 -14.00 -7.70
C GLY A 120 -4.39 -13.99 -6.17
N PHE A 121 -3.32 -13.40 -5.65
CA PHE A 121 -3.11 -13.24 -4.21
C PHE A 121 -4.13 -12.29 -3.58
N LEU A 122 -4.46 -11.17 -4.23
CA LEU A 122 -5.53 -10.27 -3.77
C LEU A 122 -6.89 -10.96 -3.74
N VAL A 123 -7.22 -11.74 -4.79
CA VAL A 123 -8.45 -12.55 -4.80
C VAL A 123 -8.46 -13.58 -3.67
N ALA A 124 -7.32 -14.24 -3.42
CA ALA A 124 -7.19 -15.24 -2.35
C ALA A 124 -7.28 -14.63 -0.94
N LEU A 125 -6.75 -13.42 -0.74
CA LEU A 125 -6.95 -12.65 0.50
C LEU A 125 -8.43 -12.30 0.71
N GLY A 126 -9.15 -12.02 -0.38
CA GLY A 126 -10.52 -11.60 -0.33
C GLY A 126 -10.68 -10.18 0.25
N PRO A 127 -11.85 -9.85 0.82
CA PRO A 127 -12.24 -8.47 1.13
C PRO A 127 -11.32 -7.77 2.14
N ILE A 128 -10.63 -8.54 3.00
CA ILE A 128 -9.66 -7.99 3.96
C ILE A 128 -8.48 -7.28 3.28
N GLY A 129 -8.22 -7.61 2.00
CA GLY A 129 -7.22 -6.93 1.18
C GLY A 129 -7.52 -5.45 0.94
N LEU A 130 -8.75 -4.98 1.19
CA LEU A 130 -9.12 -3.56 1.13
C LEU A 130 -9.39 -2.95 2.51
N GLY A 131 -9.70 -3.76 3.53
CA GLY A 131 -10.25 -3.31 4.81
C GLY A 131 -9.22 -3.02 5.92
N ARG A 132 -7.93 -2.90 5.58
CA ARG A 132 -6.85 -2.73 6.57
C ARG A 132 -5.85 -1.67 6.13
N ILE A 133 -5.16 -1.06 7.08
CA ILE A 133 -4.01 -0.18 6.79
C ILE A 133 -2.91 -0.89 5.96
N ASP A 134 -2.83 -2.21 6.05
CA ASP A 134 -1.96 -3.04 5.20
C ASP A 134 -2.21 -2.85 3.71
N ALA A 135 -3.46 -2.59 3.32
CA ALA A 135 -3.87 -2.34 1.95
C ALA A 135 -3.20 -1.09 1.33
N ILE A 136 -2.72 -0.17 2.17
CA ILE A 136 -1.92 1.00 1.74
C ILE A 136 -0.42 0.67 1.77
N THR A 137 0.06 0.04 2.84
CA THR A 137 1.50 -0.18 3.04
C THR A 137 2.09 -1.26 2.12
N VAL A 138 1.32 -2.28 1.75
CA VAL A 138 1.75 -3.38 0.88
C VAL A 138 2.06 -2.91 -0.56
N PRO A 139 1.21 -2.11 -1.23
CA PRO A 139 1.56 -1.52 -2.52
C PRO A 139 2.79 -0.60 -2.47
N LEU A 140 2.95 0.20 -1.41
CA LEU A 140 4.14 1.04 -1.21
C LEU A 140 5.40 0.18 -1.08
N ALA A 141 5.31 -0.91 -0.33
CA ALA A 141 6.40 -1.88 -0.18
C ALA A 141 6.74 -2.59 -1.50
N LEU A 142 5.73 -3.02 -2.26
CA LEU A 142 5.93 -3.57 -3.60
C LEU A 142 6.67 -2.57 -4.51
N ALA A 143 6.23 -1.31 -4.53
CA ALA A 143 6.87 -0.26 -5.32
C ALA A 143 8.33 -0.02 -4.88
N GLY A 144 8.58 0.04 -3.57
CA GLY A 144 9.91 0.16 -2.99
C GLY A 144 10.83 -0.99 -3.42
N LEU A 145 10.38 -2.24 -3.31
CA LEU A 145 11.14 -3.42 -3.74
C LEU A 145 11.43 -3.43 -5.24
N LEU A 146 10.47 -3.00 -6.07
CA LEU A 146 10.70 -2.85 -7.50
C LEU A 146 11.77 -1.77 -7.78
N LEU A 147 11.81 -0.71 -6.99
CA LEU A 147 12.70 0.43 -7.21
C LEU A 147 14.10 0.27 -6.59
N VAL A 148 14.28 -0.62 -5.60
CA VAL A 148 15.49 -0.66 -4.75
C VAL A 148 16.81 -0.70 -5.50
N VAL A 149 16.87 -1.40 -6.64
CA VAL A 149 18.09 -1.50 -7.47
C VAL A 149 18.30 -0.26 -8.34
N ALA A 150 17.22 0.27 -8.95
CA ALA A 150 17.31 1.32 -9.96
C ALA A 150 17.27 2.73 -9.37
N ARG A 151 16.57 2.90 -8.24
CA ARG A 151 16.33 4.17 -7.54
C ARG A 151 16.32 3.93 -6.02
N PRO A 152 17.47 3.58 -5.41
CA PRO A 152 17.56 3.19 -4.00
C PRO A 152 17.01 4.26 -3.04
N ALA A 153 17.25 5.55 -3.30
CA ALA A 153 16.70 6.63 -2.48
C ALA A 153 15.17 6.66 -2.51
N LEU A 154 14.55 6.62 -3.70
CA LEU A 154 13.08 6.61 -3.82
C LEU A 154 12.47 5.35 -3.20
N ALA A 155 13.12 4.20 -3.36
CA ALA A 155 12.70 2.97 -2.70
C ALA A 155 12.71 3.14 -1.17
N ALA A 156 13.77 3.73 -0.62
CA ALA A 156 13.88 3.99 0.81
C ALA A 156 12.83 4.98 1.31
N VAL A 157 12.53 6.05 0.56
CA VAL A 157 11.43 6.97 0.90
C VAL A 157 10.10 6.22 1.00
N LEU A 158 9.74 5.42 -0.01
CA LEU A 158 8.48 4.68 -0.03
C LEU A 158 8.38 3.68 1.13
N LEU A 159 9.46 2.93 1.40
CA LEU A 159 9.50 1.98 2.50
C LEU A 159 9.50 2.67 3.87
N THR A 160 10.11 3.85 3.99
CA THR A 160 10.11 4.64 5.25
C THR A 160 8.73 5.22 5.51
N ILE A 161 8.05 5.77 4.50
CA ILE A 161 6.65 6.19 4.60
C ILE A 161 5.78 5.00 5.02
N GLY A 162 5.94 3.85 4.37
CA GLY A 162 5.26 2.62 4.75
C GLY A 162 5.55 2.21 6.20
N THR A 163 6.80 2.34 6.66
CA THR A 163 7.23 2.05 8.04
C THR A 163 6.55 2.96 9.06
N TRP A 164 6.42 4.25 8.75
CA TRP A 164 5.69 5.21 9.57
C TRP A 164 4.17 5.08 9.50
N MET A 165 3.64 4.25 8.61
CA MET A 165 2.23 3.83 8.60
C MET A 165 2.02 2.50 9.32
N LYS A 166 2.98 1.57 9.19
CA LYS A 166 2.97 0.28 9.87
C LYS A 166 4.40 -0.25 9.94
N VAL A 167 4.82 -0.83 11.04
CA VAL A 167 6.24 -1.12 11.30
C VAL A 167 6.88 -2.13 10.34
N TRP A 168 6.11 -3.06 9.76
CA TRP A 168 6.67 -4.21 9.02
C TRP A 168 7.56 -3.88 7.79
N PRO A 169 7.36 -2.81 6.99
CA PRO A 169 8.26 -2.45 5.89
C PRO A 169 9.68 -2.07 6.35
N ALA A 170 9.90 -1.81 7.64
CA ALA A 170 11.24 -1.62 8.21
C ALA A 170 12.12 -2.84 7.94
N ALA A 171 11.55 -4.05 8.00
CA ALA A 171 12.29 -5.27 7.71
C ALA A 171 12.79 -5.32 6.25
N LEU A 172 12.06 -4.71 5.31
CA LEU A 172 12.47 -4.62 3.91
C LEU A 172 13.60 -3.61 3.72
N LEU A 173 13.59 -2.48 4.45
CA LEU A 173 14.72 -1.54 4.49
C LEU A 173 15.99 -2.23 5.02
N MET A 174 15.86 -2.96 6.13
CA MET A 174 16.97 -3.70 6.72
C MET A 174 17.50 -4.78 5.77
N ALA A 175 16.61 -5.52 5.09
CA ALA A 175 17.00 -6.51 4.09
C ALA A 175 17.71 -5.86 2.89
N ALA A 176 17.28 -4.68 2.44
CA ALA A 176 17.93 -3.95 1.38
C ALA A 176 19.35 -3.49 1.77
N LEU A 177 19.54 -3.02 3.00
CA LEU A 177 20.85 -2.62 3.54
C LEU A 177 21.79 -3.80 3.78
N ALA A 178 21.27 -4.93 4.26
CA ALA A 178 22.04 -6.14 4.53
C ALA A 178 22.36 -6.96 3.26
N SER A 179 21.80 -6.58 2.11
CA SER A 179 22.00 -7.29 0.86
C SER A 179 23.48 -7.23 0.43
N ARG A 180 24.08 -8.40 0.19
CA ARG A 180 25.44 -8.51 -0.36
C ARG A 180 25.61 -7.87 -1.74
N ARG A 181 24.50 -7.56 -2.42
CA ARG A 181 24.49 -6.87 -3.73
C ARG A 181 24.38 -5.35 -3.60
N ALA A 182 24.19 -4.82 -2.39
CA ALA A 182 24.12 -3.40 -2.16
C ALA A 182 25.51 -2.77 -2.35
N THR A 183 25.60 -1.80 -3.24
CA THR A 183 26.81 -0.98 -3.37
C THR A 183 26.85 0.06 -2.25
N SER A 184 28.04 0.52 -1.85
CA SER A 184 28.18 1.57 -0.83
C SER A 184 27.34 2.82 -1.16
N ARG A 185 27.29 3.22 -2.44
CA ARG A 185 26.44 4.32 -2.92
C ARG A 185 24.96 4.05 -2.71
N ALA A 186 24.48 2.83 -3.00
CA ALA A 186 23.08 2.47 -2.78
C ALA A 186 22.74 2.46 -1.29
N SER A 187 23.61 1.91 -0.43
CA SER A 187 23.43 1.91 1.02
C SER A 187 23.38 3.33 1.59
N HIS A 188 24.30 4.22 1.18
CA HIS A 188 24.27 5.63 1.59
C HIS A 188 22.97 6.32 1.14
N ALA A 189 22.53 6.08 -0.09
CA ALA A 189 21.28 6.65 -0.59
C ALA A 189 20.06 6.16 0.22
N ILE A 190 20.02 4.88 0.60
CA ILE A 190 18.96 4.32 1.44
C ILE A 190 18.99 4.96 2.83
N VAL A 191 20.15 5.00 3.48
CA VAL A 191 20.30 5.57 4.84
C VAL A 191 19.92 7.05 4.84
N ALA A 192 20.47 7.85 3.93
CA ALA A 192 20.19 9.28 3.84
C ALA A 192 18.70 9.55 3.57
N ALA A 193 18.08 8.82 2.65
CA ALA A 193 16.66 8.96 2.37
C ALA A 193 15.78 8.53 3.55
N THR A 194 16.16 7.47 4.28
CA THR A 194 15.44 7.01 5.47
C THR A 194 15.51 8.05 6.59
N ILE A 195 16.70 8.58 6.88
CA ILE A 195 16.90 9.62 7.89
C ILE A 195 16.15 10.89 7.49
N GLY A 196 16.31 11.36 6.24
CA GLY A 196 15.66 12.56 5.76
C GLY A 196 14.13 12.45 5.79
N THR A 197 13.57 11.31 5.40
CA THR A 197 12.12 11.07 5.46
C THR A 197 11.65 11.04 6.91
N SER A 198 12.33 10.32 7.79
CA SER A 198 11.96 10.28 9.22
C SER A 198 12.08 11.64 9.91
N ALA A 199 13.09 12.43 9.56
CA ALA A 199 13.24 13.79 10.08
C ALA A 199 12.04 14.68 9.68
N VAL A 200 11.57 14.58 8.43
CA VAL A 200 10.37 15.30 7.96
C VAL A 200 9.10 14.83 8.69
N VAL A 201 9.01 13.55 9.07
CA VAL A 201 7.84 13.03 9.80
C VAL A 201 7.81 13.48 11.27
N VAL A 202 8.99 13.65 11.88
CA VAL A 202 9.12 14.00 13.30
C VAL A 202 9.12 15.52 13.53
N ALA A 203 9.51 16.31 12.54
CA ALA A 203 9.52 17.77 12.60
C ALA A 203 8.11 18.37 12.57
#